data_AF-A0A437AA88-F1
#
_entry.id   AF-A0A437AA88-F1
#
_cell.length_a   1.000
_cell.length_b   1.000
_cell.length_c   1.000
_cell.angle_alpha   90.00
_cell.angle_beta   90.00
_cell.angle_gamma   90.00
#
_symmetry.space_group_name_H-M   'P 1'
#
loop_
_entity.id
_entity.type
_entity.pdbx_description
1 polymer ?
#
loop_
_entity_poly.entity_id
_entity_poly.type
_entity_poly.pdbx_seq_one_letter_code
_entity_poly.pdbx_strand_id
1 'polypeptide(L)'
;MASTERTFIAIKPDGVQRGLIGPIITRFEQRGFKLVAIKLVTPGKEHLEKHYADLAGKPFFPGLIEYMNSGPICAMIWEGREVVKTGRILLGATNPLASAPGTIRGDYAIDVGRNVCHGSDAVESAEKEIALWFQESEIVSYKASQFDWIYEKPASSLEIHYQPPSLNIKFIPPICTASLQHHTISVAPVPSMNTFRVLKTAVTDVAATTTQPGATTARTGVLNLSKGFTLQTPNFLAPTSRGVVPHLSPDNLEKNTGVEGVFVALEDFIEKAPQRIPPLYTYPSTLRSFISLPPSTFLLLSPRRSPGITCPKANSDANLSILTSVGFRDLPVKDYVSAVIRLEPDIVLGITDVANTVSPGKNRVQKMVMRTEKWLDELLGKVYAGDDATDEKKKLPAVFAPILSLEKERQRFYLSHLVENVEKLSGLVFTATESVDVVPAELAGLPKLQSDVMGGPHQILEMVGRGVDLFNVGFVGTMTDAGIALHFTFSADDGVEGNDEGEKLELATDMWDARFATDLSPLEEGCECYTCKTHHKAYIRHCLEAKEMTAWVLLQIHNLKVVERFFGGVRGSIEEGWWEKGRRGFGRKYKRDMPVGTGLGPRLRGYQYKSVGGEGRLNEPAYRSLDSGDEDGL
;
A
#
# COMPACT_ATOMS: atom_id res chain seq x y z
N MET A 1 14.99 19.80 33.57
CA MET A 1 14.15 18.62 33.27
C MET A 1 12.70 19.09 33.33
N ALA A 2 11.89 18.89 32.30
CA ALA A 2 10.46 19.21 32.42
C ALA A 2 9.87 18.26 33.48
N SER A 3 9.37 18.80 34.58
CA SER A 3 8.77 18.01 35.67
C SER A 3 7.58 17.22 35.12
N THR A 4 7.66 15.90 35.17
CA THR A 4 6.53 15.02 34.84
C THR A 4 5.60 14.97 36.05
N GLU A 5 4.45 15.65 35.95
CA GLU A 5 3.40 15.62 36.96
C GLU A 5 2.52 14.38 36.79
N ARG A 6 1.84 13.98 37.87
CA ARG A 6 0.80 12.93 37.85
C ARG A 6 -0.51 13.50 38.42
N THR A 7 -1.63 13.06 37.86
CA THR A 7 -2.97 13.40 38.37
C THR A 7 -3.80 12.15 38.62
N PHE A 8 -4.68 12.21 39.62
CA PHE A 8 -5.67 11.19 39.87
C PHE A 8 -6.98 11.54 39.15
N ILE A 9 -7.50 10.60 38.36
CA ILE A 9 -8.80 10.71 37.69
C ILE A 9 -9.63 9.48 38.05
N ALA A 10 -10.89 9.67 38.41
CA ALA A 10 -11.81 8.57 38.65
C ALA A 10 -13.09 8.73 37.82
N ILE A 11 -13.49 7.66 37.16
CA ILE A 11 -14.81 7.55 36.52
C ILE A 11 -15.77 7.03 37.58
N LYS A 12 -16.79 7.84 37.87
CA LYS A 12 -17.77 7.60 38.94
C LYS A 12 -18.73 6.46 38.55
N PRO A 13 -19.53 5.93 39.50
CA PRO A 13 -20.40 4.78 39.22
C PRO A 13 -21.37 4.97 38.05
N ASP A 14 -21.88 6.19 37.86
CA ASP A 14 -22.73 6.53 36.71
C ASP A 14 -22.00 6.40 35.37
N GLY A 15 -20.75 6.88 35.28
CA GLY A 15 -19.91 6.77 34.09
C GLY A 15 -19.55 5.33 33.76
N VAL A 16 -19.29 4.51 34.78
CA VAL A 16 -19.01 3.08 34.59
C VAL A 16 -20.26 2.34 34.10
N GLN A 17 -21.40 2.52 34.77
CA GLN A 17 -22.66 1.84 34.40
C GLN A 17 -23.15 2.23 33.00
N ARG A 18 -22.81 3.42 32.52
CA ARG A 18 -23.13 3.91 31.17
C ARG A 18 -22.12 3.47 30.09
N GLY A 19 -21.10 2.68 30.44
CA GLY A 19 -20.10 2.21 29.49
C GLY A 19 -19.13 3.29 29.00
N LEU A 20 -18.91 4.35 29.79
CA LEU A 20 -18.10 5.52 29.37
C LEU A 20 -16.59 5.37 29.68
N ILE A 21 -16.12 4.22 30.17
CA ILE A 21 -14.70 3.99 30.49
C ILE A 21 -13.81 4.22 29.26
N GLY A 22 -14.07 3.52 28.16
CA GLY A 22 -13.31 3.66 26.91
C GLY A 22 -13.32 5.09 26.36
N PRO A 23 -14.51 5.71 26.14
CA PRO A 23 -14.61 7.08 25.66
C PRO A 23 -13.82 8.10 26.50
N ILE A 24 -13.82 7.97 27.83
CA ILE A 24 -13.08 8.89 28.71
C ILE A 24 -11.58 8.66 28.63
N ILE A 25 -11.11 7.41 28.68
CA ILE A 25 -9.68 7.07 28.53
C ILE A 25 -9.13 7.64 27.22
N THR A 26 -9.84 7.44 26.11
CA THR A 26 -9.46 7.94 24.79
C THR A 26 -9.20 9.45 24.78
N ARG A 27 -9.94 10.26 25.56
CA ARG A 27 -9.72 11.72 25.63
C ARG A 27 -8.35 12.07 26.21
N PHE A 28 -7.90 11.34 27.23
CA PHE A 28 -6.60 11.56 27.85
C PHE A 28 -5.46 11.03 26.97
N GLU A 29 -5.63 9.86 26.34
CA GLU A 29 -4.63 9.29 25.42
C GLU A 29 -4.43 10.15 24.17
N GLN A 30 -5.52 10.61 23.54
CA GLN A 30 -5.46 11.50 22.37
C GLN A 30 -4.84 12.87 22.69
N ARG A 31 -4.98 13.34 23.94
CA ARG A 31 -4.27 14.55 24.40
C ARG A 31 -2.76 14.33 24.53
N GLY A 32 -2.33 13.08 24.67
CA GLY A 32 -0.92 12.71 24.81
C GLY A 32 -0.48 12.44 26.26
N PHE A 33 -1.41 12.24 27.19
CA PHE A 33 -1.09 11.82 28.55
C PHE A 33 -0.85 10.32 28.62
N LYS A 34 0.05 9.92 29.53
CA LYS A 34 0.47 8.52 29.71
C LYS A 34 -0.28 7.89 30.87
N LEU A 35 -1.01 6.80 30.63
CA LEU A 35 -1.68 6.03 31.68
C LEU A 35 -0.65 5.17 32.43
N VAL A 36 -0.42 5.43 33.71
CA VAL A 36 0.60 4.70 34.50
C VAL A 36 0.01 3.73 35.53
N ALA A 37 -1.28 3.84 35.82
CA ALA A 37 -2.03 2.86 36.60
C ALA A 37 -3.54 2.98 36.30
N ILE A 38 -4.25 1.86 36.35
CA ILE A 38 -5.72 1.80 36.22
C ILE A 38 -6.25 0.62 37.03
N LYS A 39 -7.38 0.81 37.73
CA LYS A 39 -8.13 -0.30 38.34
C LYS A 39 -9.62 -0.01 38.46
N LEU A 40 -10.43 -1.06 38.33
CA LEU A 40 -11.86 -1.04 38.56
C LEU A 40 -12.14 -1.60 39.95
N VAL A 41 -12.72 -0.80 40.83
CA VAL A 41 -12.87 -1.13 42.25
C VAL A 41 -14.21 -0.66 42.81
N THR A 42 -14.71 -1.35 43.84
CA THR A 42 -15.85 -0.90 44.65
C THR A 42 -15.34 -0.52 46.04
N PRO A 43 -14.94 0.75 46.26
CA PRO A 43 -14.34 1.16 47.52
C PRO A 43 -15.37 1.13 48.66
N GLY A 44 -14.93 0.75 49.86
CA GLY A 44 -15.75 0.82 51.06
C GLY A 44 -16.07 2.26 51.47
N LYS A 45 -17.13 2.44 52.26
CA LYS A 45 -17.57 3.75 52.78
C LYS A 45 -16.44 4.53 53.47
N GLU A 46 -15.68 3.87 54.34
CA GLU A 46 -14.55 4.48 55.06
C GLU A 46 -13.48 5.06 54.11
N HIS A 47 -13.21 4.38 53.00
CA HIS A 47 -12.24 4.84 52.00
C HIS A 47 -12.74 6.11 51.28
N LEU A 48 -14.03 6.16 50.93
CA LEU A 48 -14.64 7.31 50.30
C LEU A 48 -14.74 8.51 51.24
N GLU A 49 -15.01 8.28 52.54
CA GLU A 49 -15.01 9.32 53.56
C GLU A 49 -13.61 9.92 53.76
N LYS A 50 -12.55 9.09 53.71
CA LYS A 50 -11.16 9.56 53.70
C LYS A 50 -10.84 10.39 52.46
N HIS A 51 -11.29 9.95 51.27
CA HIS A 51 -11.07 10.67 50.02
C HIS A 51 -11.74 12.06 50.02
N TYR A 52 -12.94 12.17 50.57
CA TYR A 52 -13.71 13.42 50.62
C TYR A 52 -13.69 14.11 52.00
N ALA A 53 -12.67 13.86 52.83
CA ALA A 53 -12.61 14.36 54.20
C ALA A 53 -12.80 15.89 54.31
N ASP A 54 -12.26 16.65 53.34
CA ASP A 54 -12.39 18.11 53.27
C ASP A 54 -13.83 18.60 53.05
N LEU A 55 -14.73 17.70 52.63
CA LEU A 55 -16.14 17.98 52.39
C LEU A 55 -17.06 17.48 53.50
N ALA A 56 -16.53 16.85 54.56
CA ALA A 56 -17.35 16.22 55.62
C ALA A 56 -18.34 17.17 56.29
N GLY A 57 -18.01 18.46 56.38
CA GLY A 57 -18.89 19.50 56.94
C GLY A 57 -19.96 20.05 55.99
N LYS A 58 -20.04 19.56 54.73
CA LYS A 58 -21.00 20.06 53.74
C LYS A 58 -22.31 19.27 53.78
N PRO A 59 -23.48 19.91 53.61
CA PRO A 59 -24.78 19.25 53.74
C PRO A 59 -25.02 18.14 52.70
N PHE A 60 -24.34 18.17 51.56
CA PHE A 60 -24.43 17.16 50.51
C PHE A 60 -23.48 15.97 50.70
N PHE A 61 -22.61 16.00 51.71
CA PHE A 61 -21.59 14.96 51.92
C PHE A 61 -22.16 13.54 52.07
N PRO A 62 -23.23 13.30 52.87
CA PRO A 62 -23.81 11.95 52.99
C PRO A 62 -24.27 11.40 51.64
N GLY A 63 -24.93 12.22 50.83
CA GLY A 63 -25.41 11.84 49.50
C GLY A 63 -24.27 11.62 48.49
N LEU A 64 -23.17 12.36 48.60
CA LEU A 64 -21.97 12.13 47.79
C LEU A 64 -21.35 10.76 48.10
N ILE A 65 -21.24 10.40 49.38
CA ILE A 65 -20.70 9.10 49.79
C ILE A 65 -21.61 7.96 49.34
N GLU A 66 -22.93 8.07 49.53
CA GLU A 66 -23.90 7.10 49.04
C GLU A 66 -23.82 6.91 47.52
N TYR A 67 -23.73 8.03 46.78
CA TYR A 67 -23.55 8.01 45.34
C TYR A 67 -22.25 7.30 44.92
N MET A 68 -21.11 7.69 45.50
CA MET A 68 -19.82 7.08 45.15
C MET A 68 -19.74 5.60 45.56
N ASN A 69 -20.52 5.19 46.55
CA ASN A 69 -20.64 3.79 46.98
C ASN A 69 -21.68 2.99 46.17
N SER A 70 -22.45 3.62 45.28
CA SER A 70 -23.56 2.97 44.56
C SER A 70 -23.12 2.01 43.44
N GLY A 71 -21.82 1.82 43.22
CA GLY A 71 -21.30 0.95 42.17
C GLY A 71 -19.79 1.04 41.98
N PRO A 72 -19.24 0.36 40.96
CA PRO A 72 -17.82 0.34 40.69
C PRO A 72 -17.30 1.70 40.19
N ILE A 73 -16.06 2.02 40.56
CA ILE A 73 -15.31 3.20 40.15
C ILE A 73 -14.09 2.75 39.37
N CYS A 74 -13.82 3.38 38.23
CA CYS A 74 -12.57 3.19 37.50
C CYS A 74 -11.59 4.30 37.92
N ALA A 75 -10.61 3.95 38.74
CA ALA A 75 -9.56 4.85 39.22
C ALA A 75 -8.35 4.77 38.29
N MET A 76 -7.73 5.91 37.99
CA MET A 76 -6.62 6.02 37.04
C MET A 76 -5.58 7.04 37.50
N ILE A 77 -4.33 6.80 37.11
CA ILE A 77 -3.22 7.76 37.24
C ILE A 77 -2.72 8.13 35.85
N TRP A 78 -2.75 9.43 35.54
CA TRP A 78 -2.24 9.99 34.29
C TRP A 78 -0.99 10.82 34.53
N GLU A 79 0.04 10.61 33.73
CA GLU A 79 1.33 11.31 33.80
C GLU A 79 1.53 12.20 32.57
N GLY A 80 2.02 13.42 32.77
CA GLY A 80 2.33 14.36 31.70
C GLY A 80 2.63 15.78 32.18
N ARG A 81 2.92 16.70 31.24
CA ARG A 81 3.16 18.11 31.54
C ARG A 81 1.84 18.83 31.86
N GLU A 82 1.80 19.55 33.00
CA GLU A 82 0.60 20.25 33.47
C GLU A 82 -0.67 19.37 33.47
N VAL A 83 -0.50 18.07 33.77
CA VAL A 83 -1.56 17.08 33.60
C VAL A 83 -2.70 17.28 34.60
N VAL A 84 -2.43 17.82 35.79
CA VAL A 84 -3.45 18.13 36.79
C VAL A 84 -4.39 19.22 36.26
N LYS A 85 -3.82 20.37 35.88
CA LYS A 85 -4.56 21.52 35.34
C LYS A 85 -5.29 21.17 34.04
N THR A 86 -4.60 20.53 33.11
CA THR A 86 -5.19 20.17 31.81
C THR A 86 -6.23 19.08 31.94
N GLY A 87 -6.02 18.10 32.84
CA GLY A 87 -7.01 17.09 33.17
C GLY A 87 -8.32 17.71 33.66
N ARG A 88 -8.26 18.72 34.54
CA ARG A 88 -9.44 19.48 34.99
C ARG A 88 -10.17 20.19 33.86
N ILE A 89 -9.45 20.76 32.90
CA ILE A 89 -10.04 21.38 31.71
C ILE A 89 -10.77 20.33 30.87
N LEU A 90 -10.15 19.16 30.65
CA LEU A 90 -10.78 18.05 29.91
C LEU A 90 -12.04 17.52 30.59
N LEU A 91 -12.05 17.45 31.93
CA LEU A 91 -13.24 17.05 32.68
C LEU A 91 -14.39 18.05 32.53
N GLY A 92 -14.11 19.35 32.46
CA GLY A 92 -15.11 20.41 32.47
C GLY A 92 -15.49 20.88 33.88
N ALA A 93 -16.28 21.94 33.98
CA ALA A 93 -16.72 22.52 35.25
C ALA A 93 -17.54 21.50 36.07
N THR A 94 -17.54 21.62 37.41
CA THR A 94 -18.29 20.69 38.28
C THR A 94 -19.79 20.70 37.96
N ASN A 95 -20.32 21.88 37.61
CA ASN A 95 -21.66 22.01 37.04
C ASN A 95 -21.61 21.73 35.53
N PRO A 96 -22.28 20.66 35.02
CA PRO A 96 -22.25 20.32 33.61
C PRO A 96 -22.77 21.43 32.70
N LEU A 97 -23.79 22.18 33.13
CA LEU A 97 -24.34 23.30 32.34
C LEU A 97 -23.37 24.48 32.18
N ALA A 98 -22.34 24.56 33.03
CA ALA A 98 -21.27 25.54 32.93
C ALA A 98 -20.01 24.99 32.22
N SER A 99 -20.07 23.74 31.72
CA SER A 99 -18.95 23.12 31.02
C SER A 99 -18.97 23.45 29.54
N ALA A 100 -17.78 23.65 28.95
CA ALA A 100 -17.66 23.87 27.52
C ALA A 100 -18.01 22.60 26.72
N PRO A 101 -18.62 22.73 25.52
CA PRO A 101 -18.81 21.60 24.60
C PRO A 101 -17.48 20.90 24.29
N GLY A 102 -17.49 19.57 24.24
CA GLY A 102 -16.30 18.75 24.03
C GLY A 102 -15.54 18.37 25.31
N THR A 103 -15.95 18.86 26.48
CA THR A 103 -15.46 18.37 27.78
C THR A 103 -16.28 17.17 28.25
N ILE A 104 -15.72 16.33 29.13
CA ILE A 104 -16.40 15.10 29.58
C ILE A 104 -17.74 15.41 30.24
N ARG A 105 -17.82 16.43 31.09
CA ARG A 105 -19.08 16.83 31.74
C ARG A 105 -20.02 17.55 30.78
N GLY A 106 -19.50 18.36 29.87
CA GLY A 106 -20.32 19.02 28.85
C GLY A 106 -20.97 18.02 27.88
N ASP A 107 -20.28 16.94 27.55
CA ASP A 107 -20.77 15.94 26.60
C ASP A 107 -21.64 14.86 27.26
N TYR A 108 -21.40 14.53 28.53
CA TYR A 108 -22.00 13.35 29.17
C TYR A 108 -22.81 13.60 30.45
N ALA A 109 -22.90 14.83 30.96
CA ALA A 109 -23.64 15.12 32.19
C ALA A 109 -24.61 16.30 32.02
N ILE A 110 -25.68 16.29 32.83
CA ILE A 110 -26.68 17.36 32.88
C ILE A 110 -26.74 17.91 34.32
N ASP A 111 -26.97 17.02 35.29
CA ASP A 111 -27.06 17.39 36.70
C ASP A 111 -25.73 17.28 37.46
N VAL A 112 -25.52 18.19 38.41
CA VAL A 112 -24.29 18.26 39.24
C VAL A 112 -24.06 16.98 40.06
N GLY A 113 -25.14 16.35 40.53
CA GLY A 113 -25.07 15.14 41.35
C GLY A 113 -24.63 13.88 40.58
N ARG A 114 -24.69 13.89 39.23
CA ARG A 114 -24.36 12.75 38.35
C ARG A 114 -23.47 13.21 37.20
N ASN A 115 -22.27 13.67 37.58
CA ASN A 115 -21.33 14.33 36.67
C ASN A 115 -20.15 13.46 36.19
N VAL A 116 -20.32 12.13 36.18
CA VAL A 116 -19.47 11.15 35.45
C VAL A 116 -18.03 10.95 35.96
N CYS A 117 -17.35 11.98 36.44
CA CYS A 117 -15.91 11.92 36.73
C CYS A 117 -15.46 12.81 37.90
N HIS A 118 -14.38 12.41 38.55
CA HIS A 118 -13.59 13.16 39.53
C HIS A 118 -12.17 13.37 38.99
N GLY A 119 -11.54 14.48 39.38
CA GLY A 119 -10.13 14.71 39.11
C GLY A 119 -9.54 15.74 40.05
N SER A 120 -8.28 15.51 40.45
CA SER A 120 -7.53 16.35 41.39
C SER A 120 -7.44 17.79 40.90
N ASP A 121 -7.51 18.74 41.83
CA ASP A 121 -7.53 20.18 41.57
C ASP A 121 -6.17 20.87 41.72
N ALA A 122 -5.23 20.23 42.41
CA ALA A 122 -3.85 20.69 42.64
C ALA A 122 -2.87 19.51 42.62
N VAL A 123 -1.58 19.78 42.51
CA VAL A 123 -0.55 18.73 42.48
C VAL A 123 -0.48 18.02 43.84
N GLU A 124 -0.57 18.79 44.92
CA GLU A 124 -0.53 18.27 46.29
C GLU A 124 -1.76 17.41 46.63
N SER A 125 -2.93 17.74 46.07
CA SER A 125 -4.13 16.90 46.21
C SER A 125 -4.01 15.65 45.35
N ALA A 126 -3.46 15.74 44.13
CA ALA A 126 -3.19 14.58 43.29
C ALA A 126 -2.26 13.57 43.97
N GLU A 127 -1.17 14.01 44.61
CA GLU A 127 -0.25 13.12 45.32
C GLU A 127 -0.93 12.38 46.48
N LYS A 128 -1.74 13.09 47.28
CA LYS A 128 -2.51 12.49 48.38
C LYS A 128 -3.55 11.49 47.88
N GLU A 129 -4.29 11.85 46.83
CA GLU A 129 -5.30 10.98 46.22
C GLU A 129 -4.63 9.74 45.60
N ILE A 130 -3.52 9.89 44.89
CA ILE A 130 -2.76 8.75 44.32
C ILE A 130 -2.32 7.80 45.44
N ALA A 131 -1.74 8.31 46.53
CA ALA A 131 -1.29 7.49 47.65
C ALA A 131 -2.44 6.80 48.41
N LEU A 132 -3.63 7.41 48.43
CA LEU A 132 -4.82 6.81 49.01
C LEU A 132 -5.34 5.65 48.15
N TRP A 133 -5.36 5.82 46.82
CA TRP A 133 -5.98 4.86 45.90
C TRP A 133 -5.04 3.78 45.41
N PHE A 134 -3.74 4.02 45.30
CA PHE A 134 -2.77 3.09 44.69
C PHE A 134 -1.54 2.86 45.58
N GLN A 135 -1.09 1.62 45.62
CA GLN A 135 0.23 1.26 46.13
C GLN A 135 1.29 1.62 45.09
N GLU A 136 2.52 1.91 45.52
CA GLU A 136 3.61 2.26 44.62
C GLU A 136 3.92 1.14 43.60
N SER A 137 3.75 -0.13 44.00
CA SER A 137 3.90 -1.29 43.12
C SER A 137 2.84 -1.41 42.02
N GLU A 138 1.70 -0.72 42.16
CA GLU A 138 0.64 -0.67 41.13
C GLU A 138 0.96 0.36 40.02
N ILE A 139 2.00 1.19 40.20
CA ILE A 139 2.33 2.29 39.28
C ILE A 139 3.47 1.87 38.36
N VAL A 140 3.20 1.80 37.06
CA VAL A 140 4.15 1.29 36.07
C VAL A 140 4.99 2.43 35.48
N SER A 141 6.32 2.26 35.51
CA SER A 141 7.25 3.16 34.83
C SER A 141 7.60 2.62 33.45
N TYR A 142 7.26 3.37 32.41
CA TYR A 142 7.64 3.08 31.03
C TYR A 142 7.78 4.37 30.20
N LYS A 143 8.58 4.30 29.13
CA LYS A 143 8.66 5.37 28.12
C LYS A 143 7.66 5.08 27.01
N ALA A 144 6.67 5.95 26.85
CA ALA A 144 5.74 5.85 25.73
C ALA A 144 6.47 6.07 24.39
N SER A 145 6.22 5.23 23.39
CA SER A 145 6.84 5.35 22.06
C SER A 145 6.55 6.70 21.38
N GLN A 146 5.38 7.26 21.68
CA GLN A 146 4.94 8.59 21.22
C GLN A 146 5.54 9.77 22.00
N PHE A 147 6.33 9.55 23.07
CA PHE A 147 6.80 10.61 23.96
C PHE A 147 7.54 11.73 23.23
N ASP A 148 8.51 11.38 22.39
CA ASP A 148 9.34 12.34 21.64
C ASP A 148 8.55 13.07 20.53
N TRP A 149 7.35 12.62 20.21
CA TRP A 149 6.43 13.25 19.26
C TRP A 149 5.46 14.24 19.92
N ILE A 150 5.22 14.08 21.22
CA ILE A 150 4.26 14.87 22.00
C ILE A 150 4.98 15.96 22.82
N TYR A 151 6.14 15.63 23.38
CA TYR A 151 6.91 16.53 24.23
C TYR A 151 8.16 17.02 23.51
N GLU A 152 8.29 18.35 23.43
CA GLU A 152 9.48 18.99 22.88
C GLU A 152 10.67 18.79 23.84
N LYS A 153 11.84 18.43 23.29
CA LYS A 153 13.07 18.35 24.10
C LYS A 153 13.47 19.78 24.51
N PRO A 154 13.77 20.04 25.79
CA PRO A 154 14.18 21.37 26.21
C PRO A 154 15.46 21.80 25.47
N ALA A 155 15.44 23.03 24.95
CA ALA A 155 16.48 23.62 24.10
C ALA A 155 17.90 23.66 24.72
N SER A 156 18.04 23.37 26.01
CA SER A 156 19.32 23.36 26.74
C SER A 156 20.14 22.07 26.60
N SER A 157 19.81 21.18 25.68
CA SER A 157 20.54 19.91 25.45
C SER A 157 21.17 19.80 24.05
N LEU A 158 21.24 20.91 23.31
CA LEU A 158 22.02 21.05 22.08
C LEU A 158 23.49 21.34 22.41
N GLU A 159 24.14 20.47 23.18
CA GLU A 159 25.60 20.32 23.12
C GLU A 159 25.88 19.13 22.21
N ILE A 160 26.43 19.43 21.03
CA ILE A 160 26.88 18.43 20.06
C ILE A 160 28.14 17.78 20.64
N HIS A 161 27.97 16.73 21.43
CA HIS A 161 29.02 15.76 21.67
C HIS A 161 28.88 14.59 20.71
N TYR A 162 29.57 14.72 19.59
CA TYR A 162 29.93 13.59 18.75
C TYR A 162 30.87 12.67 19.56
N GLN A 163 30.35 11.56 20.05
CA GLN A 163 31.16 10.39 20.40
C GLN A 163 30.79 9.26 19.43
N PRO A 164 31.76 8.71 18.67
CA PRO A 164 31.51 7.54 17.86
C PRO A 164 31.22 6.34 18.79
N PRO A 165 30.16 5.54 18.53
CA PRO A 165 29.87 4.39 19.36
C PRO A 165 30.95 3.33 19.18
N SER A 166 31.66 3.02 20.26
CA SER A 166 32.43 1.80 20.41
C SER A 166 31.48 0.60 20.45
N LEU A 167 31.57 -0.26 19.43
CA LEU A 167 30.89 -1.54 19.40
C LEU A 167 31.36 -2.40 20.57
N ASN A 168 30.46 -2.63 21.54
CA ASN A 168 30.54 -3.77 22.45
C ASN A 168 29.35 -4.70 22.17
N ILE A 169 29.48 -5.47 21.09
CA ILE A 169 28.56 -6.57 20.80
C ILE A 169 29.00 -7.76 21.67
N LYS A 170 28.23 -8.05 22.73
CA LYS A 170 28.26 -9.39 23.34
C LYS A 170 27.53 -10.32 22.37
N PHE A 171 28.31 -11.17 21.71
CA PHE A 171 27.84 -12.29 20.90
C PHE A 171 26.91 -13.18 21.75
N ILE A 172 25.65 -13.28 21.33
CA ILE A 172 24.76 -14.38 21.71
C ILE A 172 25.04 -15.49 20.69
N PRO A 173 25.44 -16.70 21.10
CA PRO A 173 25.74 -17.78 20.16
C PRO A 173 24.46 -18.29 19.47
N PRO A 174 24.53 -18.70 18.19
CA PRO A 174 23.38 -19.24 17.48
C PRO A 174 23.06 -20.64 17.99
N ILE A 175 21.78 -20.87 18.30
CA ILE A 175 21.25 -22.22 18.53
C ILE A 175 21.22 -22.94 17.18
N CYS A 176 21.90 -24.09 17.13
CA CYS A 176 22.07 -24.95 15.97
C CYS A 176 20.75 -25.39 15.32
N THR A 177 20.67 -25.14 14.01
CA THR A 177 20.31 -26.06 12.91
C THR A 177 19.60 -27.38 13.22
N ALA A 178 18.39 -27.53 12.68
CA ALA A 178 17.91 -28.81 12.14
C ALA A 178 17.97 -28.74 10.60
N SER A 179 18.63 -29.73 10.03
CA SER A 179 19.00 -29.89 8.62
C SER A 179 17.79 -30.05 7.70
N LEU A 180 17.69 -29.18 6.69
CA LEU A 180 17.07 -29.50 5.40
C LEU A 180 18.03 -29.04 4.30
N GLN A 181 18.58 -30.00 3.57
CA GLN A 181 19.49 -29.81 2.44
C GLN A 181 18.72 -29.11 1.31
N HIS A 182 18.96 -27.83 1.09
CA HIS A 182 18.65 -27.17 -0.18
C HIS A 182 19.91 -27.08 -1.02
N HIS A 183 19.78 -27.54 -2.27
CA HIS A 183 20.79 -27.49 -3.31
C HIS A 183 21.43 -26.10 -3.41
N THR A 184 22.76 -26.06 -3.26
CA THR A 184 23.61 -24.93 -3.63
C THR A 184 23.45 -24.64 -5.13
N ILE A 185 22.71 -23.58 -5.44
CA ILE A 185 22.78 -22.93 -6.76
C ILE A 185 24.10 -22.16 -6.81
N SER A 186 24.90 -22.45 -7.83
CA SER A 186 26.11 -21.70 -8.18
C SER A 186 25.78 -20.21 -8.35
N VAL A 187 26.25 -19.37 -7.42
CA VAL A 187 26.08 -17.91 -7.47
C VAL A 187 26.96 -17.37 -8.59
N ALA A 188 26.36 -17.04 -9.73
CA ALA A 188 27.01 -16.26 -10.77
C ALA A 188 27.39 -14.86 -10.22
N PRO A 189 28.47 -14.22 -10.70
CA PRO A 189 28.85 -12.89 -10.24
C PRO A 189 27.73 -11.88 -10.50
N VAL A 190 27.41 -11.07 -9.48
CA VAL A 190 26.41 -10.00 -9.57
C VAL A 190 26.87 -8.98 -10.62
N PRO A 191 26.09 -8.73 -11.69
CA PRO A 191 26.49 -7.79 -12.72
C PRO A 191 26.54 -6.35 -12.17
N SER A 192 27.61 -5.62 -12.53
CA SER A 192 27.80 -4.22 -12.16
C SER A 192 26.86 -3.25 -12.90
N MET A 193 26.19 -3.71 -13.95
CA MET A 193 25.31 -2.91 -14.82
C MET A 193 23.96 -3.60 -15.04
N ASN A 194 22.92 -2.80 -15.28
CA ASN A 194 21.61 -3.29 -15.73
C ASN A 194 21.78 -3.88 -17.15
N THR A 195 21.41 -5.15 -17.34
CA THR A 195 21.54 -5.82 -18.64
C THR A 195 20.30 -6.66 -18.93
N PHE A 196 19.96 -6.77 -20.21
CA PHE A 196 18.94 -7.69 -20.68
C PHE A 196 19.51 -8.50 -21.82
N ARG A 197 19.39 -9.83 -21.72
CA ARG A 197 19.85 -10.77 -22.74
C ARG A 197 18.68 -11.62 -23.20
N VAL A 198 18.34 -11.52 -24.49
CA VAL A 198 17.40 -12.44 -25.14
C VAL A 198 18.07 -13.81 -25.24
N LEU A 199 17.38 -14.86 -24.79
CA LEU A 199 17.85 -16.24 -24.83
C LEU A 199 17.33 -16.98 -26.07
N LYS A 200 16.02 -16.92 -26.29
CA LYS A 200 15.36 -17.61 -27.40
C LYS A 200 14.18 -16.79 -27.91
N THR A 201 13.91 -16.94 -29.20
CA THR A 201 12.77 -16.33 -29.89
C THR A 201 11.93 -17.45 -30.50
N ALA A 202 10.60 -17.32 -30.44
CA ALA A 202 9.68 -18.27 -31.03
C ALA A 202 9.82 -18.30 -32.56
N VAL A 203 9.78 -19.50 -33.14
CA VAL A 203 9.76 -19.69 -34.59
C VAL A 203 8.35 -19.40 -35.09
N THR A 204 8.21 -18.50 -36.07
CA THR A 204 6.91 -18.21 -36.69
C THR A 204 6.63 -19.22 -37.80
N ASP A 205 5.43 -19.80 -37.83
CA ASP A 205 4.98 -20.81 -38.81
C ASP A 205 4.87 -20.27 -40.26
N VAL A 206 5.29 -19.03 -40.55
CA VAL A 206 5.02 -18.38 -41.84
C VAL A 206 6.21 -18.55 -42.79
N ALA A 207 6.07 -19.48 -43.72
CA ALA A 207 6.83 -19.50 -44.95
C ALA A 207 6.69 -18.14 -45.67
N ALA A 208 7.81 -17.47 -45.92
CA ALA A 208 7.99 -16.40 -46.92
C ALA A 208 6.79 -15.47 -47.16
N THR A 209 6.59 -14.46 -46.33
CA THR A 209 5.98 -13.18 -46.75
C THR A 209 6.40 -12.08 -45.79
N THR A 210 7.18 -11.13 -46.34
CA THR A 210 7.58 -9.82 -45.81
C THR A 210 7.28 -9.57 -44.32
N THR A 211 8.06 -10.18 -43.41
CA THR A 211 8.15 -9.68 -42.03
C THR A 211 8.59 -8.22 -42.12
N GLN A 212 7.75 -7.30 -41.64
CA GLN A 212 8.14 -5.90 -41.59
C GLN A 212 9.47 -5.76 -40.83
N PRO A 213 10.44 -4.97 -41.33
CA PRO A 213 11.66 -4.70 -40.59
C PRO A 213 11.32 -4.15 -39.19
N GLY A 214 11.64 -4.90 -38.14
CA GLY A 214 11.37 -4.52 -36.74
C GLY A 214 10.21 -5.25 -36.04
N ALA A 215 9.52 -6.19 -36.70
CA ALA A 215 8.47 -6.98 -36.03
C ALA A 215 9.05 -7.83 -34.88
N THR A 216 8.65 -7.52 -33.64
CA THR A 216 9.06 -8.27 -32.45
C THR A 216 8.17 -9.49 -32.24
N THR A 217 8.78 -10.63 -31.97
CA THR A 217 8.10 -11.91 -31.73
C THR A 217 8.26 -12.36 -30.28
N ALA A 218 7.49 -13.37 -29.86
CA ALA A 218 7.63 -13.98 -28.54
C ALA A 218 9.05 -14.43 -28.27
N ARG A 219 9.54 -14.13 -27.07
CA ARG A 219 10.93 -14.38 -26.68
C ARG A 219 11.05 -14.64 -25.19
N THR A 220 12.07 -15.42 -24.83
CA THR A 220 12.56 -15.54 -23.47
C THR A 220 13.86 -14.76 -23.31
N GLY A 221 14.08 -14.25 -22.11
CA GLY A 221 15.25 -13.43 -21.80
C GLY A 221 15.60 -13.47 -20.33
N VAL A 222 16.74 -12.89 -19.99
CA VAL A 222 17.19 -12.67 -18.62
C VAL A 222 17.42 -11.19 -18.41
N LEU A 223 16.69 -10.61 -17.47
CA LEU A 223 16.90 -9.24 -16.99
C LEU A 223 17.74 -9.29 -15.72
N ASN A 224 18.93 -8.71 -15.77
CA ASN A 224 19.76 -8.50 -14.60
C ASN A 224 19.73 -7.02 -14.20
N LEU A 225 19.44 -6.76 -12.93
CA LEU A 225 19.48 -5.42 -12.34
C LEU A 225 20.75 -5.25 -11.52
N SER A 226 21.32 -4.05 -11.55
CA SER A 226 22.57 -3.64 -10.86
C SER A 226 22.53 -3.89 -9.34
N LYS A 227 21.32 -4.00 -8.77
CA LYS A 227 21.08 -4.28 -7.36
C LYS A 227 21.08 -5.76 -6.99
N GLY A 228 21.31 -6.66 -7.95
CA GLY A 228 21.49 -8.10 -7.72
C GLY A 228 20.28 -8.97 -8.02
N PHE A 229 19.26 -8.41 -8.67
CA PHE A 229 18.09 -9.17 -9.12
C PHE A 229 18.31 -9.75 -10.51
N THR A 230 17.95 -11.02 -10.68
CA THR A 230 18.00 -11.72 -11.96
C THR A 230 16.63 -12.34 -12.21
N LEU A 231 16.00 -11.98 -13.32
CA LEU A 231 14.63 -12.34 -13.65
C LEU A 231 14.56 -12.99 -15.03
N GLN A 232 13.86 -14.12 -15.13
CA GLN A 232 13.54 -14.74 -16.42
C GLN A 232 12.29 -14.07 -17.03
N THR A 233 12.30 -13.77 -18.32
CA THR A 233 11.17 -13.19 -19.06
C THR A 233 10.59 -14.20 -20.08
N PRO A 234 9.29 -14.16 -20.40
CA PRO A 234 8.28 -13.24 -19.89
C PRO A 234 7.94 -13.46 -18.40
N ASN A 235 7.63 -12.37 -17.67
CA ASN A 235 7.25 -12.41 -16.25
C ASN A 235 6.28 -11.28 -15.88
N PHE A 236 5.84 -11.24 -14.63
CA PHE A 236 4.85 -10.29 -14.14
C PHE A 236 5.30 -9.48 -12.92
N LEU A 237 4.59 -8.37 -12.70
CA LEU A 237 4.69 -7.49 -11.55
C LEU A 237 3.36 -7.42 -10.83
N ALA A 238 3.39 -7.53 -9.50
CA ALA A 238 2.20 -7.32 -8.68
C ALA A 238 2.02 -5.81 -8.40
N PRO A 239 0.89 -5.19 -8.78
CA PRO A 239 0.62 -3.82 -8.38
C PRO A 239 0.36 -3.73 -6.89
N THR A 240 0.75 -2.59 -6.32
CA THR A 240 0.64 -2.32 -4.91
C THR A 240 -0.31 -1.16 -4.63
N SER A 241 -0.80 -1.13 -3.40
CA SER A 241 -1.41 0.06 -2.81
C SER A 241 -0.49 0.56 -1.71
N ARG A 242 0.08 1.77 -1.87
CA ARG A 242 1.07 2.32 -0.93
C ARG A 242 2.25 1.38 -0.65
N GLY A 243 2.68 0.63 -1.67
CA GLY A 243 3.83 -0.27 -1.59
C GLY A 243 3.56 -1.67 -1.07
N VAL A 244 2.32 -2.00 -0.71
CA VAL A 244 1.92 -3.34 -0.28
C VAL A 244 1.04 -3.99 -1.36
N VAL A 245 1.31 -5.24 -1.71
CA VAL A 245 0.43 -6.03 -2.59
C VAL A 245 -0.89 -6.24 -1.84
N PRO A 246 -2.05 -5.88 -2.43
CA PRO A 246 -3.34 -5.99 -1.73
C PRO A 246 -3.53 -7.36 -1.07
N HIS A 247 -4.05 -7.35 0.16
CA HIS A 247 -4.30 -8.52 1.01
C HIS A 247 -3.07 -9.26 1.54
N LEU A 248 -1.86 -9.00 1.05
CA LEU A 248 -0.66 -9.74 1.45
C LEU A 248 0.25 -8.89 2.32
N SER A 249 0.59 -9.41 3.49
CA SER A 249 1.74 -8.94 4.25
C SER A 249 3.05 -9.36 3.56
N PRO A 250 4.17 -8.63 3.77
CA PRO A 250 5.44 -8.94 3.11
C PRO A 250 5.94 -10.37 3.33
N ASP A 251 5.74 -10.93 4.51
CA ASP A 251 6.08 -12.33 4.84
C ASP A 251 5.22 -13.33 4.07
N ASN A 252 3.92 -13.06 3.89
CA ASN A 252 3.06 -13.91 3.07
C ASN A 252 3.40 -13.81 1.58
N LEU A 253 3.79 -12.63 1.11
CA LEU A 253 4.26 -12.41 -0.26
C LEU A 253 5.49 -13.28 -0.53
N GLU A 254 6.52 -13.18 0.33
CA GLU A 254 7.78 -13.93 0.20
C GLU A 254 7.59 -15.45 0.33
N LYS A 255 6.78 -15.88 1.30
CA LYS A 255 6.63 -17.30 1.62
C LYS A 255 5.72 -18.06 0.67
N ASN A 256 4.63 -17.43 0.21
CA ASN A 256 3.52 -18.16 -0.41
C ASN A 256 3.29 -17.80 -1.89
N THR A 257 4.06 -16.87 -2.46
CA THR A 257 3.89 -16.43 -3.86
C THR A 257 5.23 -16.39 -4.59
N GLY A 258 5.23 -16.53 -5.92
CA GLY A 258 6.40 -16.30 -6.77
C GLY A 258 6.48 -14.87 -7.31
N VAL A 259 6.01 -13.87 -6.56
CA VAL A 259 6.11 -12.47 -6.98
C VAL A 259 7.55 -11.98 -6.84
N GLU A 260 8.24 -11.89 -7.97
CA GLU A 260 9.62 -11.40 -8.02
C GLU A 260 9.71 -9.87 -8.10
N GLY A 261 8.64 -9.17 -8.50
CA GLY A 261 8.65 -7.71 -8.62
C GLY A 261 7.32 -7.04 -8.28
N VAL A 262 7.40 -5.85 -7.69
CA VAL A 262 6.22 -5.02 -7.34
C VAL A 262 6.19 -3.71 -8.12
N PHE A 263 4.99 -3.31 -8.54
CA PHE A 263 4.73 -2.02 -9.17
C PHE A 263 4.21 -1.03 -8.13
N VAL A 264 4.97 0.04 -7.88
CA VAL A 264 4.67 1.06 -6.88
C VAL A 264 4.48 2.42 -7.54
N ALA A 265 3.38 3.08 -7.23
CA ALA A 265 3.07 4.41 -7.73
C ALA A 265 3.48 5.49 -6.72
N LEU A 266 4.27 6.49 -7.14
CA LEU A 266 4.67 7.59 -6.25
C LEU A 266 3.46 8.42 -5.78
N GLU A 267 2.43 8.59 -6.63
CA GLU A 267 1.22 9.34 -6.27
C GLU A 267 0.49 8.81 -5.02
N ASP A 268 0.67 7.53 -4.66
CA ASP A 268 0.12 6.94 -3.44
C ASP A 268 0.70 7.52 -2.15
N PHE A 269 1.91 8.06 -2.23
CA PHE A 269 2.65 8.60 -1.09
C PHE A 269 2.58 10.13 -1.02
N ILE A 270 2.02 10.79 -2.04
CA ILE A 270 1.89 12.24 -2.06
C ILE A 270 0.65 12.64 -1.26
N GLU A 271 0.85 13.40 -0.18
CA GLU A 271 -0.23 13.89 0.68
C GLU A 271 -0.35 15.42 0.60
N LYS A 272 -0.83 16.11 1.65
CA LYS A 272 -1.05 17.57 1.70
C LYS A 272 0.25 18.42 1.65
N ALA A 273 0.99 18.35 0.55
CA ALA A 273 1.94 19.39 0.13
C ALA A 273 1.17 20.70 -0.21
N PRO A 274 1.68 21.91 0.10
CA PRO A 274 2.97 22.23 0.69
C PRO A 274 2.99 22.28 2.23
N GLN A 275 1.90 21.94 2.93
CA GLN A 275 1.78 22.15 4.39
C GLN A 275 2.43 21.04 5.23
N ARG A 276 2.68 19.85 4.66
CA ARG A 276 3.38 18.72 5.30
C ARG A 276 4.26 18.00 4.29
N ILE A 277 5.51 17.74 4.65
CA ILE A 277 6.40 16.84 3.90
C ILE A 277 5.82 15.42 4.02
N PRO A 278 5.56 14.71 2.91
CA PRO A 278 5.14 13.31 2.96
C PRO A 278 6.02 12.46 3.88
N PRO A 279 5.44 11.59 4.74
CA PRO A 279 6.21 10.74 5.66
C PRO A 279 7.30 9.92 4.97
N LEU A 280 7.06 9.53 3.71
CA LEU A 280 8.04 8.84 2.88
C LEU A 280 9.36 9.64 2.75
N TYR A 281 9.27 10.96 2.67
CA TYR A 281 10.44 11.86 2.59
C TYR A 281 10.95 12.33 3.96
N THR A 282 10.45 11.82 5.07
CA THR A 282 11.07 12.02 6.39
C THR A 282 11.75 10.74 6.89
N TYR A 283 11.44 9.60 6.29
CA TYR A 283 12.09 8.33 6.57
C TYR A 283 13.58 8.37 6.19
N PRO A 284 14.48 7.82 7.04
CA PRO A 284 15.93 7.94 6.86
C PRO A 284 16.54 6.97 5.84
N SER A 285 15.76 6.03 5.29
CA SER A 285 16.26 5.00 4.37
C SER A 285 15.45 4.96 3.06
N THR A 286 15.63 3.90 2.27
CA THR A 286 15.06 3.72 0.93
C THR A 286 13.57 3.39 0.98
N LEU A 287 12.88 3.50 -0.17
CA LEU A 287 11.47 3.12 -0.27
C LEU A 287 11.27 1.64 0.07
N ARG A 288 12.19 0.76 -0.37
CA ARG A 288 12.20 -0.67 -0.01
C ARG A 288 12.12 -0.89 1.50
N SER A 289 12.97 -0.19 2.26
CA SER A 289 12.98 -0.30 3.73
C SER A 289 11.69 0.26 4.33
N PHE A 290 11.18 1.37 3.77
CA PHE A 290 9.92 1.98 4.24
C PHE A 290 8.72 1.03 4.11
N ILE A 291 8.61 0.32 2.98
CA ILE A 291 7.49 -0.60 2.71
C ILE A 291 7.76 -2.04 3.20
N SER A 292 8.92 -2.28 3.84
CA SER A 292 9.37 -3.60 4.29
C SER A 292 9.37 -4.65 3.16
N LEU A 293 9.80 -4.27 1.95
CA LEU A 293 9.77 -5.16 0.79
C LEU A 293 10.78 -6.31 0.95
N PRO A 294 10.38 -7.57 0.70
CA PRO A 294 11.27 -8.73 0.83
C PRO A 294 12.56 -8.59 0.00
N PRO A 295 13.71 -9.09 0.49
CA PRO A 295 14.99 -8.97 -0.22
C PRO A 295 15.02 -9.64 -1.59
N SER A 296 14.17 -10.64 -1.82
CA SER A 296 14.03 -11.39 -3.08
C SER A 296 13.14 -10.70 -4.12
N THR A 297 12.42 -9.63 -3.73
CA THR A 297 11.46 -8.94 -4.61
C THR A 297 12.02 -7.58 -5.03
N PHE A 298 12.07 -7.28 -6.34
CA PHE A 298 12.52 -5.97 -6.85
C PHE A 298 11.38 -4.93 -6.88
N LEU A 299 11.76 -3.66 -6.85
CA LEU A 299 10.88 -2.50 -6.76
C LEU A 299 10.90 -1.71 -8.06
N LEU A 300 9.75 -1.65 -8.74
CA LEU A 300 9.52 -0.73 -9.84
C LEU A 300 8.74 0.50 -9.37
N LEU A 301 9.28 1.69 -9.62
CA LEU A 301 8.64 2.97 -9.31
C LEU A 301 8.07 3.64 -10.55
N SER A 302 6.78 3.94 -10.50
CA SER A 302 6.02 4.69 -11.50
C SER A 302 5.57 6.03 -10.93
N PRO A 303 5.43 7.10 -11.74
CA PRO A 303 4.84 8.34 -11.26
C PRO A 303 3.36 8.18 -10.88
N ARG A 304 2.61 7.32 -11.59
CA ARG A 304 1.16 7.09 -11.41
C ARG A 304 0.80 5.62 -11.17
N ARG A 305 -0.39 5.39 -10.63
CA ARG A 305 -1.05 4.08 -10.57
C ARG A 305 -1.29 3.53 -11.97
N SER A 306 -1.52 2.23 -12.02
CA SER A 306 -2.04 1.55 -13.20
C SER A 306 -3.34 0.80 -12.83
N PRO A 307 -4.45 1.06 -13.53
CA PRO A 307 -4.58 2.07 -14.58
C PRO A 307 -4.50 3.49 -13.98
N GLY A 308 -3.97 4.43 -14.77
CA GLY A 308 -3.90 5.82 -14.35
C GLY A 308 -5.29 6.44 -14.29
N ILE A 309 -5.56 7.27 -13.28
CA ILE A 309 -6.85 7.95 -13.15
C ILE A 309 -6.85 9.23 -13.98
N THR A 310 -7.89 9.40 -14.80
CA THR A 310 -8.07 10.61 -15.61
C THR A 310 -8.22 11.82 -14.70
N CYS A 311 -7.29 12.75 -14.81
CA CYS A 311 -7.33 14.01 -14.05
C CYS A 311 -8.08 15.09 -14.84
N PRO A 312 -8.87 15.94 -14.17
CA PRO A 312 -9.62 17.02 -14.82
C PRO A 312 -8.68 18.11 -15.36
N LYS A 313 -7.55 18.32 -14.67
CA LYS A 313 -6.49 19.23 -15.11
C LYS A 313 -5.57 18.51 -16.09
N ALA A 314 -5.25 19.19 -17.20
CA ALA A 314 -4.28 18.70 -18.17
C ALA A 314 -2.85 18.94 -17.67
N ASN A 315 -1.94 18.05 -18.06
CA ASN A 315 -0.51 18.20 -17.77
C ASN A 315 0.05 19.52 -18.34
N SER A 316 1.04 20.09 -17.64
CA SER A 316 1.81 21.25 -18.10
C SER A 316 3.21 20.81 -18.55
N ASP A 317 4.13 21.73 -18.84
CA ASP A 317 5.51 21.36 -19.19
C ASP A 317 6.36 21.04 -17.95
N ALA A 318 5.88 21.42 -16.75
CA ALA A 318 6.60 21.25 -15.49
C ALA A 318 5.89 20.31 -14.51
N ASN A 319 4.60 20.02 -14.72
CA ASN A 319 3.77 19.29 -13.78
C ASN A 319 2.98 18.18 -14.47
N LEU A 320 2.95 17.02 -13.81
CA LEU A 320 2.05 15.91 -14.09
C LEU A 320 0.83 16.01 -13.16
N SER A 321 -0.38 15.97 -13.71
CA SER A 321 -1.60 15.90 -12.89
C SER A 321 -1.84 14.46 -12.42
N ILE A 322 -2.05 14.32 -11.10
CA ILE A 322 -2.16 13.04 -10.38
C ILE A 322 -3.38 13.05 -9.44
N LEU A 323 -3.84 11.87 -9.05
CA LEU A 323 -4.86 11.71 -7.99
C LEU A 323 -4.22 11.10 -6.75
N THR A 324 -4.35 11.82 -5.63
CA THR A 324 -3.87 11.36 -4.32
C THR A 324 -5.03 11.03 -3.39
N SER A 325 -4.75 10.47 -2.20
CA SER A 325 -5.78 10.22 -1.18
C SER A 325 -6.47 11.49 -0.65
N VAL A 326 -5.95 12.67 -0.99
CA VAL A 326 -6.52 13.97 -0.59
C VAL A 326 -7.00 14.79 -1.79
N GLY A 327 -7.21 14.14 -2.94
CA GLY A 327 -7.75 14.75 -4.17
C GLY A 327 -6.71 14.98 -5.26
N PHE A 328 -7.15 15.65 -6.33
CA PHE A 328 -6.32 15.97 -7.50
C PHE A 328 -5.21 16.95 -7.16
N ARG A 329 -4.00 16.68 -7.65
CA ARG A 329 -2.79 17.47 -7.39
C ARG A 329 -1.90 17.52 -8.62
N ASP A 330 -0.99 18.48 -8.60
CA ASP A 330 0.13 18.54 -9.54
C ASP A 330 1.37 17.95 -8.86
N LEU A 331 2.02 17.02 -9.54
CA LEU A 331 3.35 16.51 -9.22
C LEU A 331 4.37 17.23 -10.12
N PRO A 332 5.21 18.11 -9.57
CA PRO A 332 6.32 18.69 -10.31
C PRO A 332 7.28 17.60 -10.80
N VAL A 333 7.72 17.69 -12.04
CA VAL A 333 8.65 16.73 -12.66
C VAL A 333 9.96 16.65 -11.86
N LYS A 334 10.46 17.81 -11.41
CA LYS A 334 11.63 17.92 -10.52
C LYS A 334 11.48 17.13 -9.23
N ASP A 335 10.28 17.11 -8.67
CA ASP A 335 10.00 16.42 -7.41
C ASP A 335 9.95 14.90 -7.64
N TYR A 336 9.38 14.45 -8.76
CA TYR A 336 9.46 13.04 -9.18
C TYR A 336 10.91 12.59 -9.34
N VAL A 337 11.71 13.35 -10.10
CA VAL A 337 13.13 13.01 -10.34
C VAL A 337 13.93 13.02 -9.03
N SER A 338 13.68 14.00 -8.16
CA SER A 338 14.31 14.04 -6.83
C SER A 338 13.90 12.85 -5.95
N ALA A 339 12.64 12.42 -6.03
CA ALA A 339 12.15 11.24 -5.35
C ALA A 339 12.85 9.97 -5.86
N VAL A 340 13.08 9.82 -7.17
CA VAL A 340 13.80 8.66 -7.72
C VAL A 340 15.20 8.51 -7.11
N ILE A 341 15.95 9.62 -7.04
CA ILE A 341 17.30 9.61 -6.46
C ILE A 341 17.25 9.25 -4.97
N ARG A 342 16.28 9.78 -4.24
CA ARG A 342 16.17 9.57 -2.79
C ARG A 342 15.64 8.18 -2.41
N LEU A 343 14.67 7.67 -3.17
CA LEU A 343 13.93 6.45 -2.85
C LEU A 343 14.63 5.19 -3.36
N GLU A 344 15.58 5.36 -4.28
CA GLU A 344 16.45 4.32 -4.83
C GLU A 344 15.67 3.07 -5.30
N PRO A 345 14.73 3.19 -6.25
CA PRO A 345 14.05 2.02 -6.81
C PRO A 345 15.02 1.13 -7.60
N ASP A 346 14.60 -0.09 -7.96
CA ASP A 346 15.37 -0.99 -8.81
C ASP A 346 15.12 -0.68 -10.30
N ILE A 347 13.85 -0.39 -10.65
CA ILE A 347 13.43 0.09 -11.96
C ILE A 347 12.64 1.40 -11.78
N VAL A 348 12.85 2.38 -12.66
CA VAL A 348 12.09 3.64 -12.70
C VAL A 348 11.47 3.85 -14.08
N LEU A 349 10.21 4.27 -14.12
CA LEU A 349 9.54 4.64 -15.36
C LEU A 349 9.71 6.13 -15.68
N GLY A 350 9.98 6.45 -16.95
CA GLY A 350 9.86 7.81 -17.45
C GLY A 350 8.42 8.30 -17.43
N ILE A 351 8.23 9.62 -17.24
CA ILE A 351 6.90 10.22 -17.23
C ILE A 351 6.35 10.28 -18.66
N THR A 352 5.13 9.82 -18.86
CA THR A 352 4.43 9.87 -20.16
C THR A 352 3.30 10.89 -20.13
N ASP A 353 3.25 11.80 -21.11
CA ASP A 353 2.11 12.70 -21.27
C ASP A 353 1.00 12.04 -22.11
N VAL A 354 0.03 11.41 -21.45
CA VAL A 354 -1.10 10.73 -22.10
C VAL A 354 -2.27 11.70 -22.32
N ALA A 355 -2.97 11.59 -23.46
CA ALA A 355 -4.19 12.36 -23.71
C ALA A 355 -5.40 11.74 -22.99
N ASN A 356 -6.28 12.60 -22.48
CA ASN A 356 -7.57 12.16 -21.91
C ASN A 356 -8.60 11.79 -22.99
N THR A 357 -8.30 12.02 -24.27
CA THR A 357 -9.19 11.77 -25.41
C THR A 357 -8.61 10.69 -26.31
N VAL A 358 -9.48 9.85 -26.87
CA VAL A 358 -9.12 8.72 -27.76
C VAL A 358 -8.39 9.19 -29.02
N SER A 359 -8.71 10.38 -29.54
CA SER A 359 -8.06 10.96 -30.71
C SER A 359 -7.63 12.41 -30.45
N PRO A 360 -6.43 12.63 -29.88
CA PRO A 360 -5.92 13.98 -29.65
C PRO A 360 -5.64 14.73 -30.95
N GLY A 361 -5.94 16.03 -30.98
CA GLY A 361 -5.64 16.90 -32.13
C GLY A 361 -4.13 17.12 -32.31
N LYS A 362 -3.72 17.60 -33.51
CA LYS A 362 -2.30 17.76 -33.89
C LYS A 362 -1.45 18.52 -32.86
N ASN A 363 -1.93 19.67 -32.37
CA ASN A 363 -1.21 20.46 -31.37
C ASN A 363 -1.08 19.75 -30.01
N ARG A 364 -2.06 18.90 -29.65
CA ARG A 364 -2.01 18.10 -28.42
C ARG A 364 -0.97 17.00 -28.54
N VAL A 365 -0.96 16.30 -29.68
CA VAL A 365 0.04 15.27 -30.01
C VAL A 365 1.46 15.84 -29.93
N GLN A 366 1.71 17.00 -30.54
CA GLN A 366 3.02 17.64 -30.48
C GLN A 366 3.46 17.92 -29.03
N LYS A 367 2.56 18.44 -28.19
CA LYS A 367 2.85 18.66 -26.76
C LYS A 367 3.12 17.36 -26.00
N MET A 368 2.39 16.28 -26.30
CA MET A 368 2.62 14.96 -25.66
C MET A 368 4.03 14.48 -25.90
N VAL A 369 4.48 14.53 -27.15
CA VAL A 369 5.81 14.10 -27.57
C VAL A 369 6.89 14.96 -26.92
N MET A 370 6.81 16.30 -27.07
CA MET A 370 7.81 17.22 -26.53
C MET A 370 7.95 17.15 -25.01
N ARG A 371 6.84 16.98 -24.27
CA ARG A 371 6.89 16.85 -22.81
C ARG A 371 7.49 15.54 -22.36
N THR A 372 7.07 14.44 -22.99
CA THR A 372 7.60 13.10 -22.68
C THR A 372 9.11 13.04 -22.90
N GLU A 373 9.58 13.59 -24.02
CA GLU A 373 11.01 13.76 -24.33
C GLU A 373 11.73 14.59 -23.26
N LYS A 374 11.24 15.82 -23.00
CA LYS A 374 11.84 16.72 -22.01
C LYS A 374 11.91 16.12 -20.60
N TRP A 375 10.86 15.44 -20.16
CA TRP A 375 10.81 14.83 -18.83
C TRP A 375 11.72 13.61 -18.73
N LEU A 376 11.86 12.85 -19.82
CA LEU A 376 12.83 11.76 -19.89
C LEU A 376 14.26 12.29 -19.80
N ASP A 377 14.59 13.37 -20.51
CA ASP A 377 15.91 14.00 -20.45
C ASP A 377 16.25 14.52 -19.05
N GLU A 378 15.26 15.12 -18.36
CA GLU A 378 15.43 15.58 -17.00
C GLU A 378 15.70 14.41 -16.03
N LEU A 379 15.03 13.27 -16.23
CA LEU A 379 15.27 12.04 -15.46
C LEU A 379 16.66 11.46 -15.75
N LEU A 380 16.99 11.23 -17.02
CA LEU A 380 18.28 10.68 -17.44
C LEU A 380 19.44 11.56 -16.98
N GLY A 381 19.32 12.87 -17.18
CA GLY A 381 20.33 13.84 -16.78
C GLY A 381 20.58 13.89 -15.28
N LYS A 382 19.62 13.49 -14.44
CA LYS A 382 19.79 13.41 -12.97
C LYS A 382 20.22 12.04 -12.48
N VAL A 383 19.69 10.95 -13.06
CA VAL A 383 20.08 9.59 -12.71
C VAL A 383 21.55 9.35 -13.06
N TYR A 384 22.00 9.85 -14.21
CA TYR A 384 23.37 9.70 -14.71
C TYR A 384 24.20 10.99 -14.56
N ALA A 385 23.82 11.91 -13.67
CA ALA A 385 24.61 13.10 -13.36
C ALA A 385 25.94 12.71 -12.68
N GLY A 386 27.06 13.04 -13.32
CA GLY A 386 28.40 12.85 -12.73
C GLY A 386 29.07 11.51 -13.05
N ASP A 387 28.69 10.83 -14.13
CA ASP A 387 29.34 9.61 -14.63
C ASP A 387 30.68 9.88 -15.36
N ASP A 388 31.27 11.07 -15.14
CA ASP A 388 32.68 11.33 -15.41
C ASP A 388 33.50 10.58 -14.36
N ALA A 389 33.80 9.31 -14.66
CA ALA A 389 34.92 8.53 -14.15
C ALA A 389 35.28 8.72 -12.66
N THR A 390 34.81 7.83 -11.77
CA THR A 390 35.63 7.28 -10.64
C THR A 390 34.88 6.37 -9.65
N ASP A 391 33.55 6.32 -9.61
CA ASP A 391 32.84 5.57 -8.55
C ASP A 391 32.10 4.33 -9.07
N GLU A 392 32.85 3.24 -9.31
CA GLU A 392 32.35 1.90 -9.72
C GLU A 392 31.31 1.28 -8.75
N LYS A 393 30.95 1.97 -7.65
CA LYS A 393 30.11 1.45 -6.57
C LYS A 393 28.66 1.95 -6.56
N LYS A 394 28.27 2.93 -7.39
CA LYS A 394 26.90 3.47 -7.35
C LYS A 394 25.93 2.63 -8.20
N LYS A 395 25.14 1.78 -7.53
CA LYS A 395 24.10 0.95 -8.17
C LYS A 395 22.90 1.79 -8.61
N LEU A 396 22.91 2.24 -9.87
CA LEU A 396 21.86 3.09 -10.45
C LEU A 396 20.60 2.29 -10.82
N PRO A 397 19.40 2.90 -10.70
CA PRO A 397 18.15 2.27 -11.13
C PRO A 397 18.12 2.06 -12.64
N ALA A 398 17.45 1.00 -13.10
CA ALA A 398 17.18 0.79 -14.52
C ALA A 398 16.10 1.77 -15.00
N VAL A 399 16.40 2.57 -16.02
CA VAL A 399 15.45 3.56 -16.56
C VAL A 399 14.68 2.97 -17.75
N PHE A 400 13.36 2.93 -17.63
CA PHE A 400 12.46 2.47 -18.70
C PHE A 400 11.82 3.67 -19.40
N ALA A 401 12.10 3.84 -20.69
CA ALA A 401 11.59 4.94 -21.49
C ALA A 401 10.16 4.65 -21.99
N PRO A 402 9.22 5.60 -21.88
CA PRO A 402 7.86 5.38 -22.32
C PRO A 402 7.73 5.47 -23.84
N ILE A 403 6.91 4.60 -24.42
CA ILE A 403 6.43 4.71 -25.80
C ILE A 403 4.99 5.22 -25.76
N LEU A 404 4.71 6.29 -26.51
CA LEU A 404 3.39 6.92 -26.53
C LEU A 404 2.41 6.06 -27.33
N SER A 405 1.12 6.11 -26.94
CA SER A 405 0.03 5.58 -27.77
C SER A 405 -0.26 6.49 -28.96
N LEU A 406 0.65 6.44 -29.92
CA LEU A 406 0.64 7.21 -31.16
C LEU A 406 1.19 6.35 -32.30
N GLU A 407 0.75 6.61 -33.52
CA GLU A 407 1.35 6.05 -34.73
C GLU A 407 2.83 6.44 -34.85
N LYS A 408 3.63 5.58 -35.48
CA LYS A 408 5.08 5.74 -35.63
C LYS A 408 5.44 7.12 -36.20
N GLU A 409 4.72 7.57 -37.22
CA GLU A 409 4.97 8.84 -37.90
C GLU A 409 4.82 10.06 -36.97
N ARG A 410 3.89 9.98 -36.01
CA ARG A 410 3.56 11.08 -35.09
C ARG A 410 4.54 11.23 -33.94
N GLN A 411 5.29 10.19 -33.62
CA GLN A 411 6.32 10.19 -32.56
C GLN A 411 7.73 9.91 -33.09
N ARG A 412 7.94 9.93 -34.42
CA ARG A 412 9.21 9.57 -35.06
C ARG A 412 10.44 10.28 -34.49
N PHE A 413 10.33 11.57 -34.17
CA PHE A 413 11.44 12.35 -33.63
C PHE A 413 11.83 11.90 -32.24
N TYR A 414 10.83 11.62 -31.39
CA TYR A 414 11.07 11.06 -30.08
C TYR A 414 11.63 9.63 -30.15
N LEU A 415 11.16 8.80 -31.10
CA LEU A 415 11.77 7.49 -31.33
C LEU A 415 13.25 7.60 -31.75
N SER A 416 13.59 8.55 -32.63
CA SER A 416 14.99 8.85 -32.98
C SER A 416 15.79 9.30 -31.76
N HIS A 417 15.23 10.17 -30.92
CA HIS A 417 15.85 10.60 -29.65
C HIS A 417 16.14 9.44 -28.70
N LEU A 418 15.22 8.46 -28.61
CA LEU A 418 15.44 7.24 -27.83
C LEU A 418 16.57 6.38 -28.41
N VAL A 419 16.67 6.27 -29.74
CA VAL A 419 17.76 5.54 -30.41
C VAL A 419 19.11 6.22 -30.15
N GLU A 420 19.17 7.55 -30.22
CA GLU A 420 20.39 8.31 -29.92
C GLU A 420 20.84 8.18 -28.46
N ASN A 421 19.90 7.94 -27.53
CA ASN A 421 20.17 7.78 -26.09
C ASN A 421 20.09 6.32 -25.61
N VAL A 422 20.08 5.33 -26.51
CA VAL A 422 19.84 3.92 -26.18
C VAL A 422 20.77 3.38 -25.10
N GLU A 423 22.02 3.84 -25.04
CA GLU A 423 23.02 3.41 -24.07
C GLU A 423 22.66 3.76 -22.62
N LYS A 424 21.81 4.78 -22.41
CA LYS A 424 21.32 5.21 -21.09
C LYS A 424 20.00 4.55 -20.70
N LEU A 425 19.38 3.81 -21.63
CA LEU A 425 18.08 3.17 -21.44
C LEU A 425 18.27 1.71 -21.02
N SER A 426 17.45 1.26 -20.08
CA SER A 426 17.45 -0.13 -19.61
C SER A 426 16.20 -0.90 -20.03
N GLY A 427 15.20 -0.22 -20.63
CA GLY A 427 13.96 -0.84 -21.05
C GLY A 427 12.99 0.15 -21.70
N LEU A 428 11.89 -0.39 -22.23
CA LEU A 428 10.78 0.36 -22.79
C LEU A 428 9.50 0.07 -22.00
N VAL A 429 8.63 1.06 -21.85
CA VAL A 429 7.34 0.91 -21.20
C VAL A 429 6.18 1.37 -22.09
N PHE A 430 5.12 0.59 -22.12
CA PHE A 430 3.92 0.82 -22.93
C PHE A 430 2.71 0.98 -22.03
N THR A 431 1.95 2.05 -22.26
CA THR A 431 0.66 2.27 -21.58
C THR A 431 -0.53 1.79 -22.42
N ALA A 432 -0.30 1.42 -23.68
CA ALA A 432 -1.33 0.93 -24.58
C ALA A 432 -0.79 -0.19 -25.47
N THR A 433 -1.63 -1.18 -25.75
CA THR A 433 -1.23 -2.41 -26.41
C THR A 433 -0.81 -2.22 -27.86
N GLU A 434 -1.44 -1.29 -28.56
CA GLU A 434 -1.18 -0.93 -29.96
C GLU A 434 0.17 -0.25 -30.17
N SER A 435 0.81 0.24 -29.11
CA SER A 435 2.06 1.00 -29.19
C SER A 435 3.29 0.10 -29.32
N VAL A 436 3.16 -1.22 -29.13
CA VAL A 436 4.29 -2.15 -29.18
C VAL A 436 4.85 -2.29 -30.59
N ASP A 437 4.00 -2.20 -31.61
CA ASP A 437 4.37 -2.42 -33.00
C ASP A 437 5.15 -1.25 -33.62
N VAL A 438 5.30 -0.13 -32.91
CA VAL A 438 5.99 1.07 -33.40
C VAL A 438 7.48 1.12 -33.03
N VAL A 439 7.98 0.14 -32.27
CA VAL A 439 9.34 0.10 -31.74
C VAL A 439 10.37 -0.04 -32.87
N PRO A 440 11.36 0.87 -32.98
CA PRO A 440 12.47 0.74 -33.93
C PRO A 440 13.32 -0.52 -33.67
N ALA A 441 13.94 -1.04 -34.73
CA ALA A 441 14.76 -2.26 -34.65
C ALA A 441 15.95 -2.10 -33.70
N GLU A 442 16.51 -0.90 -33.63
CA GLU A 442 17.62 -0.51 -32.75
C GLU A 442 17.25 -0.63 -31.27
N LEU A 443 15.98 -0.41 -30.92
CA LEU A 443 15.46 -0.55 -29.56
C LEU A 443 14.85 -1.94 -29.30
N ALA A 444 14.78 -2.80 -30.30
CA ALA A 444 14.14 -4.11 -30.18
C ALA A 444 14.82 -4.98 -29.13
N GLY A 445 16.14 -4.82 -28.93
CA GLY A 445 16.93 -5.54 -27.93
C GLY A 445 16.60 -5.20 -26.48
N LEU A 446 15.92 -4.08 -26.20
CA LEU A 446 15.54 -3.70 -24.84
C LEU A 446 14.35 -4.53 -24.32
N PRO A 447 14.27 -4.76 -22.99
CA PRO A 447 13.12 -5.38 -22.36
C PRO A 447 11.91 -4.46 -22.45
N LYS A 448 10.73 -5.04 -22.65
CA LYS A 448 9.46 -4.34 -22.88
C LYS A 448 8.49 -4.61 -21.73
N LEU A 449 8.05 -3.55 -21.06
CA LEU A 449 7.05 -3.61 -19.99
C LEU A 449 5.71 -3.07 -20.48
N GLN A 450 4.67 -3.90 -20.39
CA GLN A 450 3.29 -3.42 -20.45
C GLN A 450 2.88 -2.96 -19.04
N SER A 451 2.80 -1.64 -18.84
CA SER A 451 2.53 -1.05 -17.52
C SER A 451 1.05 -1.00 -17.18
N ASP A 452 0.17 -0.90 -18.18
CA ASP A 452 -1.27 -0.85 -17.95
C ASP A 452 -1.87 -2.23 -17.63
N VAL A 453 -3.04 -2.25 -17.00
CA VAL A 453 -3.65 -3.51 -16.54
C VAL A 453 -4.12 -4.36 -17.70
N MET A 454 -3.65 -5.62 -17.73
CA MET A 454 -4.11 -6.63 -18.68
C MET A 454 -5.49 -7.18 -18.32
N GLY A 455 -6.32 -7.44 -19.32
CA GLY A 455 -7.67 -7.98 -19.18
C GLY A 455 -7.73 -9.49 -18.90
N GLY A 456 -6.59 -10.20 -18.97
CA GLY A 456 -6.51 -11.63 -18.67
C GLY A 456 -5.41 -12.36 -19.46
N PRO A 457 -5.34 -13.70 -19.36
CA PRO A 457 -4.26 -14.50 -19.95
C PRO A 457 -4.24 -14.43 -21.48
N HIS A 458 -5.38 -14.32 -22.16
CA HIS A 458 -5.41 -14.19 -23.63
C HIS A 458 -4.69 -12.92 -24.12
N GLN A 459 -4.91 -11.79 -23.45
CA GLN A 459 -4.24 -10.55 -23.80
C GLN A 459 -2.74 -10.64 -23.46
N ILE A 460 -2.36 -11.29 -22.35
CA ILE A 460 -0.96 -11.54 -22.04
C ILE A 460 -0.29 -12.36 -23.15
N LEU A 461 -0.90 -13.46 -23.61
CA LEU A 461 -0.35 -14.28 -24.69
C LEU A 461 -0.21 -13.48 -25.99
N GLU A 462 -1.19 -12.63 -26.31
CA GLU A 462 -1.13 -11.75 -27.48
C GLU A 462 0.07 -10.79 -27.40
N MET A 463 0.27 -10.14 -26.25
CA MET A 463 1.35 -9.19 -26.05
C MET A 463 2.72 -9.86 -25.96
N VAL A 464 2.82 -11.06 -25.37
CA VAL A 464 4.03 -11.89 -25.45
C VAL A 464 4.33 -12.21 -26.91
N GLY A 465 3.31 -12.53 -27.72
CA GLY A 465 3.44 -12.74 -29.17
C GLY A 465 4.08 -11.55 -29.90
N ARG A 466 3.84 -10.33 -29.41
CA ARG A 466 4.43 -9.07 -29.91
C ARG A 466 5.77 -8.72 -29.24
N GLY A 467 6.35 -9.63 -28.45
CA GLY A 467 7.66 -9.48 -27.83
C GLY A 467 7.71 -8.67 -26.53
N VAL A 468 6.58 -8.51 -25.84
CA VAL A 468 6.53 -7.93 -24.49
C VAL A 468 7.08 -8.92 -23.45
N ASP A 469 7.91 -8.41 -22.54
CA ASP A 469 8.69 -9.21 -21.59
C ASP A 469 8.17 -9.13 -20.14
N LEU A 470 7.58 -8.00 -19.74
CA LEU A 470 7.07 -7.76 -18.38
C LEU A 470 5.64 -7.26 -18.39
N PHE A 471 4.84 -7.70 -17.42
CA PHE A 471 3.41 -7.43 -17.37
C PHE A 471 2.95 -6.95 -15.99
N ASN A 472 2.18 -5.87 -15.95
CA ASN A 472 1.40 -5.55 -14.77
C ASN A 472 0.11 -6.40 -14.71
N VAL A 473 0.00 -7.27 -13.71
CA VAL A 473 -1.14 -8.21 -13.57
C VAL A 473 -2.20 -7.71 -12.58
N GLY A 474 -2.56 -6.43 -12.67
CA GLY A 474 -3.56 -5.82 -11.79
C GLY A 474 -4.95 -6.47 -11.81
N PHE A 475 -5.31 -7.19 -12.86
CA PHE A 475 -6.56 -7.95 -12.89
C PHE A 475 -6.63 -9.01 -11.79
N VAL A 476 -5.49 -9.55 -11.31
CA VAL A 476 -5.46 -10.52 -10.23
C VAL A 476 -6.10 -9.96 -8.96
N GLY A 477 -5.75 -8.72 -8.60
CA GLY A 477 -6.35 -8.04 -7.45
C GLY A 477 -7.86 -7.81 -7.65
N THR A 478 -8.28 -7.41 -8.86
CA THR A 478 -9.70 -7.24 -9.20
C THR A 478 -10.48 -8.55 -9.08
N MET A 479 -9.91 -9.67 -9.55
CA MET A 479 -10.54 -10.99 -9.44
C MET A 479 -10.63 -11.45 -8.00
N THR A 480 -9.55 -11.29 -7.23
CA THR A 480 -9.54 -11.59 -5.80
C THR A 480 -10.60 -10.79 -5.06
N ASP A 481 -10.66 -9.47 -5.26
CA ASP A 481 -11.66 -8.59 -4.63
C ASP A 481 -13.09 -9.04 -4.99
N ALA A 482 -13.31 -9.52 -6.21
CA ALA A 482 -14.59 -10.07 -6.65
C ALA A 482 -14.92 -11.46 -6.06
N GLY A 483 -14.00 -12.09 -5.31
CA GLY A 483 -14.18 -13.45 -4.78
C GLY A 483 -13.98 -14.55 -5.83
N ILE A 484 -13.19 -14.28 -6.87
CA ILE A 484 -12.94 -15.21 -7.98
C ILE A 484 -11.62 -15.95 -7.75
N ALA A 485 -11.64 -17.27 -7.93
CA ALA A 485 -10.46 -18.14 -7.94
C ALA A 485 -10.05 -18.51 -9.38
N LEU A 486 -8.85 -18.11 -9.81
CA LEU A 486 -8.30 -18.43 -11.13
C LEU A 486 -7.96 -19.93 -11.24
N HIS A 487 -8.07 -20.52 -12.43
CA HIS A 487 -7.67 -21.92 -12.64
C HIS A 487 -7.13 -22.23 -14.05
N PHE A 488 -6.87 -21.21 -14.87
CA PHE A 488 -6.26 -21.42 -16.19
C PHE A 488 -4.82 -21.95 -16.08
N THR A 489 -4.40 -22.68 -17.10
CA THR A 489 -3.03 -23.19 -17.24
C THR A 489 -2.60 -23.11 -18.71
N PHE A 490 -1.29 -22.91 -18.93
CA PHE A 490 -0.68 -22.92 -20.26
C PHE A 490 0.42 -23.98 -20.26
N SER A 491 0.27 -25.01 -21.07
CA SER A 491 0.98 -26.28 -20.96
C SER A 491 1.20 -26.92 -22.32
N ALA A 492 2.09 -27.93 -22.39
CA ALA A 492 2.38 -28.62 -23.64
C ALA A 492 1.13 -29.27 -24.27
N ASP A 493 0.13 -29.64 -23.48
CA ASP A 493 -1.17 -30.17 -23.95
C ASP A 493 -1.91 -29.17 -24.86
N ASP A 494 -1.71 -27.86 -24.64
CA ASP A 494 -2.28 -26.83 -25.49
C ASP A 494 -1.61 -26.81 -26.88
N GLY A 495 -0.41 -27.38 -27.01
CA GLY A 495 0.32 -27.54 -28.27
C GLY A 495 -0.12 -28.74 -29.13
N VAL A 496 -0.96 -29.62 -28.57
CA VAL A 496 -1.48 -30.81 -29.27
C VAL A 496 -2.67 -30.42 -30.14
N GLU A 497 -2.73 -30.95 -31.37
CA GLU A 497 -3.89 -30.75 -32.24
C GLU A 497 -5.06 -31.58 -31.71
N GLY A 498 -6.17 -30.90 -31.42
CA GLY A 498 -7.41 -31.50 -30.94
C GLY A 498 -8.61 -30.96 -31.73
N ASN A 499 -9.70 -31.73 -31.74
CA ASN A 499 -10.94 -31.35 -32.43
C ASN A 499 -11.62 -30.15 -31.74
N ASP A 500 -12.17 -29.24 -32.54
CA ASP A 500 -12.80 -27.97 -32.12
C ASP A 500 -14.22 -28.14 -31.51
N GLU A 501 -14.67 -29.37 -31.25
CA GLU A 501 -16.09 -29.68 -30.96
C GLU A 501 -16.46 -29.67 -29.46
N GLY A 502 -15.63 -29.10 -28.59
CA GLY A 502 -15.88 -29.03 -27.14
C GLY A 502 -16.37 -27.67 -26.64
N GLU A 503 -17.13 -27.66 -25.54
CA GLU A 503 -17.46 -26.41 -24.82
C GLU A 503 -16.18 -25.82 -24.20
N LYS A 504 -15.96 -24.52 -24.41
CA LYS A 504 -14.80 -23.82 -23.86
C LYS A 504 -14.88 -23.73 -22.34
N LEU A 505 -13.75 -24.00 -21.68
CA LEU A 505 -13.60 -23.89 -20.24
C LEU A 505 -13.58 -22.43 -19.79
N GLU A 506 -14.09 -22.18 -18.58
CA GLU A 506 -13.93 -20.90 -17.90
C GLU A 506 -12.46 -20.66 -17.52
N LEU A 507 -12.05 -19.42 -17.34
CA LEU A 507 -10.70 -19.07 -16.86
C LEU A 507 -10.59 -19.08 -15.32
N ALA A 508 -11.72 -18.95 -14.65
CA ALA A 508 -11.80 -18.81 -13.21
C ALA A 508 -13.16 -19.31 -12.69
N THR A 509 -13.30 -19.38 -11.37
CA THR A 509 -14.49 -19.86 -10.67
C THR A 509 -14.95 -18.81 -9.67
N ASP A 510 -16.25 -18.50 -9.66
CA ASP A 510 -16.86 -17.63 -8.67
C ASP A 510 -17.08 -18.38 -7.35
N MET A 511 -16.35 -18.01 -6.29
CA MET A 511 -16.43 -18.68 -4.99
C MET A 511 -17.63 -18.27 -4.13
N TRP A 512 -18.47 -17.35 -4.61
CA TRP A 512 -19.75 -17.02 -3.98
C TRP A 512 -20.83 -18.07 -4.25
N ASP A 513 -20.67 -18.88 -5.31
CA ASP A 513 -21.68 -19.87 -5.73
C ASP A 513 -22.05 -20.84 -4.58
N ALA A 514 -23.35 -20.94 -4.31
CA ALA A 514 -23.93 -21.79 -3.27
C ALA A 514 -23.50 -23.26 -3.37
N ARG A 515 -23.17 -23.75 -4.57
CA ARG A 515 -22.69 -25.12 -4.76
C ARG A 515 -21.43 -25.44 -3.97
N PHE A 516 -20.60 -24.44 -3.66
CA PHE A 516 -19.37 -24.63 -2.92
C PHE A 516 -19.56 -24.64 -1.41
N ALA A 517 -20.79 -24.47 -0.89
CA ALA A 517 -21.09 -24.43 0.54
C ALA A 517 -20.63 -25.68 1.31
N THR A 518 -20.59 -26.82 0.62
CA THR A 518 -20.25 -28.14 1.19
C THR A 518 -19.11 -28.82 0.42
N ASP A 519 -18.48 -28.12 -0.52
CA ASP A 519 -17.39 -28.66 -1.32
C ASP A 519 -16.08 -28.66 -0.50
N LEU A 520 -15.64 -29.87 -0.13
CA LEU A 520 -14.41 -30.09 0.64
C LEU A 520 -13.17 -30.29 -0.25
N SER A 521 -13.30 -30.15 -1.57
CA SER A 521 -12.15 -30.15 -2.48
C SER A 521 -11.35 -28.82 -2.39
N PRO A 522 -10.05 -28.82 -2.74
CA PRO A 522 -9.27 -27.59 -2.89
C PRO A 522 -9.84 -26.71 -4.02
N LEU A 523 -9.37 -25.46 -4.11
CA LEU A 523 -9.76 -24.56 -5.21
C LEU A 523 -9.41 -25.17 -6.57
N GLU A 524 -8.22 -25.75 -6.68
CA GLU A 524 -7.73 -26.45 -7.87
C GLU A 524 -7.00 -27.73 -7.44
N GLU A 525 -7.39 -28.87 -8.01
CA GLU A 525 -6.75 -30.16 -7.74
C GLU A 525 -5.28 -30.14 -8.19
N GLY A 526 -4.39 -30.66 -7.35
CA GLY A 526 -2.95 -30.67 -7.62
C GLY A 526 -2.25 -29.31 -7.51
N CYS A 527 -2.94 -28.23 -7.16
CA CYS A 527 -2.30 -26.93 -6.93
C CYS A 527 -1.48 -26.94 -5.63
N GLU A 528 -0.22 -26.51 -5.73
CA GLU A 528 0.71 -26.54 -4.59
C GLU A 528 0.71 -25.28 -3.72
N CYS A 529 -0.20 -24.33 -3.98
CA CYS A 529 -0.30 -23.10 -3.20
C CYS A 529 -0.73 -23.38 -1.76
N TYR A 530 -0.42 -22.47 -0.84
CA TYR A 530 -0.81 -22.58 0.57
C TYR A 530 -2.31 -22.85 0.71
N THR A 531 -3.13 -22.06 0.02
CA THR A 531 -4.60 -22.15 0.08
C THR A 531 -5.13 -23.52 -0.29
N CYS A 532 -4.69 -24.10 -1.41
CA CYS A 532 -5.15 -25.43 -1.86
C CYS A 532 -4.62 -26.57 -0.97
N LYS A 533 -3.46 -26.39 -0.34
CA LYS A 533 -2.88 -27.39 0.59
C LYS A 533 -3.58 -27.41 1.96
N THR A 534 -4.12 -26.29 2.41
CA THR A 534 -4.61 -26.15 3.80
C THR A 534 -6.11 -25.92 3.92
N HIS A 535 -6.78 -25.50 2.84
CA HIS A 535 -8.19 -25.12 2.86
C HIS A 535 -8.96 -25.68 1.68
N HIS A 536 -10.26 -25.84 1.89
CA HIS A 536 -11.21 -26.31 0.89
C HIS A 536 -12.17 -25.19 0.47
N LYS A 537 -12.85 -25.39 -0.67
CA LYS A 537 -13.79 -24.43 -1.26
C LYS A 537 -14.88 -23.96 -0.28
N ALA A 538 -15.46 -24.87 0.50
CA ALA A 538 -16.48 -24.52 1.48
C ALA A 538 -15.99 -23.58 2.58
N TYR A 539 -14.72 -23.68 3.00
CA TYR A 539 -14.14 -22.76 3.97
C TYR A 539 -13.96 -21.36 3.37
N ILE A 540 -13.41 -21.29 2.15
CA ILE A 540 -13.25 -20.02 1.44
C ILE A 540 -14.60 -19.32 1.25
N ARG A 541 -15.61 -20.06 0.77
CA ARG A 541 -16.97 -19.55 0.62
C ARG A 541 -17.57 -19.09 1.95
N HIS A 542 -17.41 -19.86 3.01
CA HIS A 542 -17.87 -19.47 4.34
C HIS A 542 -17.24 -18.14 4.79
N CYS A 543 -15.92 -17.97 4.60
CA CYS A 543 -15.24 -16.72 4.93
C CYS A 543 -15.72 -15.54 4.07
N LEU A 544 -15.99 -15.75 2.78
CA LEU A 544 -16.56 -14.72 1.90
C LEU A 544 -17.94 -14.26 2.39
N GLU A 545 -18.83 -15.20 2.68
CA GLU A 545 -20.18 -14.94 3.23
C GLU A 545 -20.12 -14.22 4.59
N ALA A 546 -19.17 -14.63 5.45
CA ALA A 546 -18.91 -14.00 6.73
C ALA A 546 -18.20 -12.63 6.61
N LYS A 547 -17.76 -12.25 5.41
CA LYS A 547 -16.97 -11.04 5.13
C LYS A 547 -15.66 -10.99 5.92
N GLU A 548 -15.08 -12.15 6.15
CA GLU A 548 -13.80 -12.32 6.84
C GLU A 548 -12.64 -12.01 5.89
N MET A 549 -11.74 -11.11 6.30
CA MET A 549 -10.64 -10.63 5.45
C MET A 549 -9.73 -11.76 4.95
N THR A 550 -9.64 -12.85 5.71
CA THR A 550 -8.87 -14.06 5.40
C THR A 550 -9.25 -14.67 4.05
N ALA A 551 -10.50 -14.56 3.60
CA ALA A 551 -10.92 -15.09 2.29
C ALA A 551 -10.10 -14.47 1.14
N TRP A 552 -9.96 -13.14 1.16
CA TRP A 552 -9.21 -12.41 0.13
C TRP A 552 -7.71 -12.66 0.22
N VAL A 553 -7.16 -12.88 1.41
CA VAL A 553 -5.75 -13.29 1.57
C VAL A 553 -5.51 -14.64 0.88
N LEU A 554 -6.37 -15.62 1.15
CA LEU A 554 -6.26 -16.98 0.60
C LEU A 554 -6.47 -17.01 -0.92
N LEU A 555 -7.45 -16.24 -1.42
CA LEU A 555 -7.67 -16.08 -2.86
C LEU A 555 -6.50 -15.38 -3.55
N GLN A 556 -5.92 -14.33 -2.94
CA GLN A 556 -4.77 -13.62 -3.50
C GLN A 556 -3.56 -14.53 -3.64
N ILE A 557 -3.27 -15.34 -2.62
CA ILE A 557 -2.17 -16.32 -2.66
C ILE A 557 -2.38 -17.31 -3.80
N HIS A 558 -3.58 -17.89 -3.90
CA HIS A 558 -3.92 -18.85 -4.95
C HIS A 558 -3.80 -18.22 -6.35
N ASN A 559 -4.43 -17.07 -6.55
CA ASN A 559 -4.49 -16.42 -7.86
C ASN A 559 -3.10 -16.00 -8.37
N LEU A 560 -2.22 -15.49 -7.49
CA LEU A 560 -0.84 -15.18 -7.86
C LEU A 560 -0.03 -16.44 -8.22
N LYS A 561 -0.28 -17.58 -7.55
CA LYS A 561 0.38 -18.85 -7.86
C LYS A 561 -0.05 -19.42 -9.22
N VAL A 562 -1.32 -19.24 -9.59
CA VAL A 562 -1.83 -19.60 -10.92
C VAL A 562 -1.14 -18.77 -12.01
N VAL A 563 -0.98 -17.47 -11.80
CA VAL A 563 -0.26 -16.58 -12.74
C VAL A 563 1.22 -16.94 -12.85
N GLU A 564 1.88 -17.26 -11.74
CA GLU A 564 3.27 -17.76 -11.72
C GLU A 564 3.43 -19.00 -12.59
N ARG A 565 2.57 -20.01 -12.39
CA ARG A 565 2.57 -21.25 -13.18
C ARG A 565 2.33 -20.97 -14.67
N PHE A 566 1.38 -20.08 -14.97
CA PHE A 566 1.08 -19.67 -16.34
C PHE A 566 2.30 -19.05 -17.05
N PHE A 567 3.01 -18.12 -16.41
CA PHE A 567 4.24 -17.55 -16.98
C PHE A 567 5.37 -18.57 -17.12
N GLY A 568 5.46 -19.55 -16.20
CA GLY A 568 6.34 -20.70 -16.34
C GLY A 568 6.05 -21.50 -17.62
N GLY A 569 4.78 -21.82 -17.87
CA GLY A 569 4.33 -22.48 -19.09
C GLY A 569 4.60 -21.66 -20.35
N VAL A 570 4.40 -20.34 -20.30
CA VAL A 570 4.72 -19.44 -21.43
C VAL A 570 6.20 -19.51 -21.78
N ARG A 571 7.10 -19.44 -20.78
CA ARG A 571 8.55 -19.60 -21.04
C ARG A 571 8.88 -20.96 -21.62
N GLY A 572 8.36 -22.04 -21.02
CA GLY A 572 8.54 -23.41 -21.50
C GLY A 572 8.11 -23.58 -22.96
N SER A 573 7.01 -22.96 -23.37
CA SER A 573 6.51 -23.05 -24.75
C SER A 573 7.41 -22.44 -25.81
N ILE A 574 8.11 -21.35 -25.47
CA ILE A 574 9.05 -20.68 -26.36
C ILE A 574 10.36 -21.49 -26.39
N GLU A 575 10.78 -21.98 -25.22
CA GLU A 575 11.97 -22.82 -25.03
C GLU A 575 11.87 -24.18 -25.73
N GLU A 576 10.70 -24.79 -25.75
CA GLU A 576 10.44 -26.09 -26.35
C GLU A 576 9.89 -26.00 -27.78
N GLY A 577 9.53 -24.79 -28.24
CA GLY A 577 9.14 -24.54 -29.64
C GLY A 577 7.68 -24.87 -29.98
N TRP A 578 6.79 -24.95 -28.99
CA TRP A 578 5.36 -25.16 -29.20
C TRP A 578 4.50 -23.89 -29.02
N TRP A 579 5.11 -22.72 -28.80
CA TRP A 579 4.43 -21.43 -28.59
C TRP A 579 3.21 -21.17 -29.49
N GLU A 580 3.36 -21.19 -30.82
CA GLU A 580 2.25 -20.83 -31.73
C GLU A 580 1.11 -21.85 -31.67
N LYS A 581 1.43 -23.14 -31.58
CA LYS A 581 0.43 -24.19 -31.41
C LYS A 581 -0.29 -24.05 -30.06
N GLY A 582 0.48 -23.86 -28.99
CA GLY A 582 -0.01 -23.64 -27.63
C GLY A 582 -0.94 -22.45 -27.53
N ARG A 583 -0.55 -21.30 -28.08
CA ARG A 583 -1.37 -20.08 -28.08
C ARG A 583 -2.71 -20.30 -28.80
N ARG A 584 -2.71 -21.00 -29.95
CA ARG A 584 -3.95 -21.37 -30.66
C ARG A 584 -4.78 -22.35 -29.84
N GLY A 585 -4.16 -23.37 -29.24
CA GLY A 585 -4.85 -24.36 -28.40
C GLY A 585 -5.48 -23.76 -27.16
N PHE A 586 -4.77 -22.87 -26.45
CA PHE A 586 -5.32 -22.13 -25.32
C PHE A 586 -6.53 -21.29 -25.73
N GLY A 587 -6.48 -20.66 -26.91
CA GLY A 587 -7.60 -19.91 -27.50
C GLY A 587 -8.83 -20.76 -27.83
N ARG A 588 -8.64 -22.04 -28.19
CA ARG A 588 -9.72 -23.01 -28.36
C ARG A 588 -10.26 -23.51 -27.01
N LYS A 589 -9.37 -23.80 -26.06
CA LYS A 589 -9.67 -24.40 -24.76
C LYS A 589 -10.44 -23.48 -23.83
N TYR A 590 -10.05 -22.20 -23.72
CA TYR A 590 -10.61 -21.27 -22.75
C TYR A 590 -11.47 -20.19 -23.39
N LYS A 591 -12.52 -19.76 -22.66
CA LYS A 591 -13.28 -18.55 -22.98
C LYS A 591 -12.38 -17.32 -22.84
N ARG A 592 -12.61 -16.32 -23.69
CA ARG A 592 -11.74 -15.14 -23.78
C ARG A 592 -11.88 -14.20 -22.59
N ASP A 593 -13.11 -14.03 -22.12
CA ASP A 593 -13.45 -13.05 -21.09
C ASP A 593 -13.33 -13.64 -19.70
N MET A 594 -12.85 -12.82 -18.76
CA MET A 594 -12.82 -13.18 -17.34
C MET A 594 -14.24 -13.19 -16.79
N PRO A 595 -14.61 -14.15 -15.91
CA PRO A 595 -15.94 -14.15 -15.31
C PRO A 595 -16.14 -12.94 -14.41
N VAL A 596 -17.39 -12.54 -14.23
CA VAL A 596 -17.79 -11.44 -13.34
C VAL A 596 -18.24 -12.03 -12.01
N GLY A 597 -17.69 -11.54 -10.91
CA GLY A 597 -18.04 -12.02 -9.56
C GLY A 597 -19.43 -11.55 -9.17
N THR A 598 -20.17 -12.42 -8.49
CA THR A 598 -21.55 -12.14 -8.05
C THR A 598 -21.64 -11.49 -6.67
N GLY A 599 -20.55 -11.48 -5.89
CA GLY A 599 -20.51 -10.93 -4.53
C GLY A 599 -20.18 -9.44 -4.43
N LEU A 600 -20.34 -8.90 -3.21
CA LEU A 600 -20.15 -7.46 -2.90
C LEU A 600 -18.68 -7.04 -2.71
N GLY A 601 -17.74 -8.00 -2.78
CA GLY A 601 -16.32 -7.77 -2.54
C GLY A 601 -15.97 -7.31 -1.12
N PRO A 602 -14.69 -6.97 -0.85
CA PRO A 602 -14.27 -6.48 0.46
C PRO A 602 -14.83 -5.08 0.69
N ARG A 603 -14.91 -4.64 1.95
CA ARG A 603 -15.33 -3.26 2.28
C ARG A 603 -14.39 -2.27 1.59
N LEU A 604 -14.91 -1.56 0.59
CA LEU A 604 -14.17 -0.54 -0.15
C LEU A 604 -13.75 0.62 0.78
N ARG A 605 -12.50 1.05 0.67
CA ARG A 605 -11.94 2.22 1.38
C ARG A 605 -11.81 3.40 0.43
N GLY A 606 -11.77 4.63 0.98
CA GLY A 606 -11.81 5.90 0.23
C GLY A 606 -10.88 6.01 -1.00
N TYR A 607 -9.74 5.32 -1.02
CA TYR A 607 -8.80 5.34 -2.16
C TYR A 607 -9.20 4.40 -3.33
N GLN A 608 -10.15 3.49 -3.10
CA GLN A 608 -10.74 2.59 -4.10
C GLN A 608 -11.97 3.21 -4.77
N TYR A 609 -12.52 4.29 -4.20
CA TYR A 609 -13.57 5.06 -4.85
C TYR A 609 -12.96 5.86 -6.00
N LYS A 610 -13.39 5.54 -7.22
CA LYS A 610 -13.05 6.32 -8.42
C LYS A 610 -13.87 7.61 -8.35
N SER A 611 -13.29 8.70 -7.86
CA SER A 611 -13.90 10.00 -8.07
C SER A 611 -13.83 10.29 -9.57
N VAL A 612 -14.99 10.33 -10.21
CA VAL A 612 -15.09 10.76 -11.60
C VAL A 612 -15.10 12.29 -11.58
N GLY A 613 -14.13 12.91 -12.22
CA GLY A 613 -14.06 14.37 -12.28
C GLY A 613 -15.38 14.97 -12.78
N GLY A 614 -16.01 15.84 -11.99
CA GLY A 614 -17.34 16.39 -12.27
C GLY A 614 -18.42 15.98 -11.25
N GLU A 615 -18.12 15.04 -10.35
CA GLU A 615 -19.01 14.74 -9.22
C GLU A 615 -19.12 15.94 -8.26
N GLY A 616 -20.34 16.27 -7.86
CA GLY A 616 -20.61 17.26 -6.80
C GLY A 616 -20.03 16.81 -5.45
N ARG A 617 -19.99 17.71 -4.46
CA ARG A 617 -19.59 17.32 -3.10
C ARG A 617 -20.53 16.24 -2.58
N LEU A 618 -20.01 15.03 -2.33
CA LEU A 618 -20.75 13.90 -1.74
C LEU A 618 -21.43 14.27 -0.41
N ASN A 619 -20.82 15.19 0.36
CA ASN A 619 -21.41 15.78 1.55
C ASN A 619 -21.67 17.26 1.26
N GLU A 620 -22.94 17.63 1.09
CA GLU A 620 -23.31 19.04 1.12
C GLU A 620 -22.95 19.62 2.50
N PRO A 621 -22.49 20.88 2.56
CA PRO A 621 -22.28 21.54 3.84
C PRO A 621 -23.58 21.52 4.64
N ALA A 622 -23.55 20.97 5.86
CA ALA A 622 -24.71 20.99 6.77
C ALA A 622 -25.17 22.41 7.13
N TYR A 623 -24.33 23.42 6.84
CA TYR A 623 -24.61 24.83 7.05
C TYR A 623 -24.30 25.60 5.77
N ARG A 624 -25.32 26.30 5.24
CA ARG A 624 -25.16 27.33 4.21
C ARG A 624 -25.04 28.69 4.91
N SER A 625 -24.35 29.63 4.27
CA SER A 625 -24.29 31.00 4.78
C SER A 625 -25.69 31.60 4.74
N LEU A 626 -26.12 32.27 5.81
CA LEU A 626 -27.42 32.97 5.84
C LEU A 626 -27.52 34.07 4.77
N ASP A 627 -26.38 34.52 4.23
CA ASP A 627 -26.28 35.58 3.23
C ASP A 627 -26.28 35.07 1.77
N SER A 628 -26.26 33.74 1.53
CA SER A 628 -26.45 33.23 0.17
C SER A 628 -27.94 33.19 -0.11
N GLY A 629 -28.44 34.24 -0.77
CA GLY A 629 -29.86 34.48 -1.09
C GLY A 629 -30.52 33.48 -2.04
N ASP A 630 -30.39 32.19 -1.74
CA ASP A 630 -31.21 31.14 -2.33
C ASP A 630 -32.43 30.93 -1.40
N GLU A 631 -33.51 31.65 -1.71
CA GLU A 631 -34.84 31.40 -1.17
C GLU A 631 -35.40 30.10 -1.76
N ASP A 632 -34.90 28.94 -1.35
CA ASP A 632 -35.59 27.67 -1.59
C ASP A 632 -35.11 26.59 -0.60
N GLY A 633 -36.01 26.17 0.29
CA GLY A 633 -35.89 24.90 1.03
C GLY A 633 -36.11 25.00 2.53
N LEU A 634 -37.39 25.02 2.93
CA LEU A 634 -37.87 24.56 4.25
C LEU A 634 -37.66 23.04 4.41
#